data_AF-A0AA39PKQ0-F1
#
_entry.id   AF-A0AA39PKQ0-F1
#
_cell.length_a   1.000
_cell.length_b   1.000
_cell.length_c   1.000
_cell.angle_alpha   90.00
_cell.angle_beta   90.00
_cell.angle_gamma   90.00
#
_symmetry.space_group_name_H-M   'P 1'
#
loop_
_entity.id
_entity.type
_entity.pdbx_description
1 polymer ?
#
loop_
_entity_poly.entity_id
_entity_poly.type
_entity_poly.pdbx_seq_one_letter_code
_entity_poly.pdbx_strand_id
1 'polypeptide(L)' 'MSNLPLYRDPWAKFESWRKHPVFSQQTMLRNLFPGFGIAVVAFTGYVIAENIYLKAKKSEAEPHH' A
#
# COMPACT_ATOMS: atom_id res chain seq x y z
N MET A 1 -16.10 13.13 13.71
CA MET A 1 -16.89 12.28 12.79
C MET A 1 -17.75 11.36 13.63
N SER A 2 -19.07 11.53 13.59
CA SER A 2 -20.03 10.74 14.38
C SER A 2 -20.17 9.33 13.80
N ASN A 3 -19.21 8.44 14.08
CA ASN A 3 -19.33 6.99 13.86
C ASN A 3 -20.10 6.31 15.01
N LEU A 4 -21.20 6.93 15.44
CA LEU A 4 -22.08 6.29 16.41
C LEU A 4 -22.98 5.33 15.62
N PRO A 5 -23.05 4.04 16.02
CA PRO A 5 -23.92 3.11 15.33
C PRO A 5 -25.37 3.59 15.46
N LEU A 6 -26.08 3.63 14.33
CA LEU A 6 -27.50 4.03 14.23
C LEU A 6 -28.40 3.22 15.19
N TYR A 7 -27.97 2.00 15.52
CA TYR A 7 -28.59 1.12 16.50
C TYR A 7 -27.50 0.43 17.33
N ARG A 8 -27.68 0.38 18.65
CA ARG A 8 -26.74 -0.31 19.54
C ARG A 8 -27.20 -1.75 19.72
N ASP A 9 -26.54 -2.66 19.03
CA ASP A 9 -26.80 -4.09 19.15
C ASP A 9 -26.60 -4.57 20.61
N PRO A 10 -27.65 -5.07 21.29
CA PRO A 10 -27.57 -5.54 22.67
C PRO A 10 -26.66 -6.76 22.84
N TRP A 11 -26.39 -7.51 21.77
CA TRP A 11 -25.56 -8.71 21.81
C TRP A 11 -24.10 -8.46 21.42
N ALA A 12 -23.73 -7.25 21.00
CA ALA A 12 -22.39 -6.94 20.50
C ALA A 12 -21.25 -7.33 21.46
N LYS A 13 -21.48 -7.22 22.78
CA LYS A 13 -20.52 -7.63 23.80
C LYS A 13 -20.41 -9.16 23.92
N PHE A 14 -21.51 -9.88 23.72
CA PHE A 14 -21.53 -11.34 23.72
C PHE A 14 -20.95 -11.92 22.43
N GLU A 15 -21.05 -11.21 21.31
CA GLU A 15 -20.47 -11.66 20.03
C GLU A 15 -19.00 -11.25 19.86
N SER A 16 -18.43 -10.45 20.76
CA SER A 16 -17.10 -9.88 20.60
C SER A 16 -16.00 -10.94 20.55
N TRP A 17 -16.19 -12.08 21.22
CA TRP A 17 -15.22 -13.19 21.19
C TRP A 17 -15.05 -13.81 19.78
N ARG A 18 -16.06 -13.68 18.90
CA ARG A 18 -15.98 -14.15 17.50
C ARG A 18 -15.22 -13.18 16.60
N LYS A 19 -15.11 -11.91 17.00
CA LYS A 19 -14.45 -10.86 16.23
C LYS A 19 -12.99 -10.80 16.61
N HIS A 20 -12.18 -11.68 16.02
CA HIS A 20 -10.74 -11.66 16.23
C HIS A 20 -10.04 -10.72 15.23
N PRO A 21 -9.13 -9.83 15.67
CA PRO A 21 -8.46 -8.87 14.78
C PRO A 21 -7.60 -9.52 13.69
N VAL A 22 -7.15 -10.77 13.90
CA VAL A 22 -6.42 -11.55 12.88
C VAL A 22 -7.30 -11.83 11.65
N PHE A 23 -8.61 -11.99 11.83
CA PHE A 23 -9.56 -12.24 10.74
C PHE A 23 -10.21 -10.95 10.22
N SER A 24 -9.68 -9.78 10.57
CA SER A 24 -10.20 -8.53 10.03
C SER A 24 -9.91 -8.42 8.53
N GLN A 25 -10.83 -7.82 7.78
CA GLN A 25 -10.67 -7.60 6.33
C GLN A 25 -9.39 -6.82 6.02
N GLN A 26 -9.01 -5.86 6.88
CA GLN A 26 -7.78 -5.09 6.74
C GLN A 26 -6.53 -5.96 6.89
N THR A 27 -6.52 -6.88 7.85
CA THR A 27 -5.41 -7.83 8.04
C THR A 27 -5.28 -8.76 6.83
N MET A 28 -6.39 -9.27 6.29
CA MET A 28 -6.37 -10.09 5.08
C MET A 28 -5.82 -9.32 3.88
N LEU A 29 -6.25 -8.07 3.66
CA LEU A 29 -5.77 -7.23 2.56
C LEU A 29 -4.27 -6.93 2.66
N ARG A 30 -3.76 -6.66 3.87
CA ARG A 30 -2.32 -6.41 4.07
C ARG A 30 -1.47 -7.65 3.81
N ASN A 31 -2.01 -8.84 4.07
CA ASN A 31 -1.30 -10.10 3.90
C ASN A 31 -1.43 -10.68 2.48
N LEU A 32 -2.30 -10.12 1.63
CA LEU A 32 -2.51 -10.60 0.25
C LEU A 32 -1.26 -10.45 -0.63
N PHE A 33 -0.48 -9.39 -0.41
CA PHE A 33 0.75 -9.13 -1.18
C PHE A 33 1.95 -8.96 -0.25
N PRO A 34 2.56 -10.08 0.20
CA PRO A 34 3.76 -10.00 1.03
C PRO A 34 4.86 -9.27 0.26
N GLY A 35 5.40 -8.21 0.85
CA GLY A 35 6.49 -7.43 0.25
C GLY A 35 6.07 -6.39 -0.79
N PHE A 36 4.77 -6.13 -1.00
CA PHE A 36 4.29 -5.12 -1.96
C PHE A 36 4.94 -3.74 -1.75
N GLY A 37 5.06 -3.29 -0.50
CA GLY A 37 5.71 -2.01 -0.18
C GLY A 37 7.16 -1.94 -0.64
N ILE A 38 7.93 -3.02 -0.47
CA ILE A 38 9.33 -3.09 -0.91
C ILE A 38 9.40 -3.08 -2.44
N ALA A 39 8.52 -3.82 -3.10
CA ALA A 39 8.45 -3.87 -4.56
C ALA A 39 8.13 -2.49 -5.16
N VAL A 40 7.18 -1.76 -4.59
CA VAL A 40 6.82 -0.39 -5.04
C VAL A 40 8.01 0.55 -4.89
N VAL A 41 8.73 0.50 -3.77
CA VAL A 41 9.91 1.35 -3.53
C VAL A 41 11.04 1.02 -4.53
N ALA A 42 11.36 -0.26 -4.70
CA ALA A 42 12.40 -0.70 -5.64
C ALA A 42 12.06 -0.30 -7.08
N PHE A 43 10.81 -0.53 -7.51
CA PHE A 43 10.35 -0.17 -8.84
C PHE A 43 10.42 1.35 -9.08
N THR A 44 9.97 2.15 -8.11
CA THR A 44 10.03 3.62 -8.21
C THR A 44 11.47 4.10 -8.31
N GLY A 45 12.37 3.55 -7.49
CA GLY A 45 13.81 3.84 -7.57
C GLY A 45 14.41 3.52 -8.94
N TYR A 46 14.04 2.37 -9.52
CA TYR A 46 14.44 1.98 -10.86
C TYR A 46 13.93 2.96 -11.93
N VAL A 47 12.65 3.32 -11.89
CA VAL A 47 12.03 4.25 -12.84
C VAL A 47 12.71 5.63 -12.78
N ILE A 48 13.03 6.13 -11.58
CA ILE A 48 13.76 7.39 -11.40
C ILE A 48 15.17 7.30 -11.99
N ALA A 49 15.91 6.24 -11.67
CA ALA A 49 17.26 6.04 -12.19
C ALA A 49 17.27 5.95 -13.72
N GLU A 50 16.32 5.22 -14.30
CA GLU A 50 16.25 5.02 -15.75
C GLU A 50 15.74 6.25 -16.49
N ASN A 51 14.58 6.79 -16.11
CA ASN A 51 13.93 7.84 -16.88
C ASN A 51 14.46 9.24 -16.59
N ILE A 52 15.00 9.50 -15.41
CA ILE A 52 15.53 10.82 -15.06
C ILE A 52 17.03 10.82 -15.24
N TYR A 53 17.75 9.90 -14.59
CA TYR A 53 19.21 9.96 -14.58
C TYR A 53 19.86 9.42 -15.87
N LEU A 54 19.49 8.22 -16.33
CA LEU A 54 20.11 7.62 -17.52
C LEU A 54 19.67 8.30 -18.83
N LYS A 55 18.40 8.71 -18.95
CA LYS A 55 17.96 9.51 -20.12
C LYS A 55 18.57 10.91 -20.17
N ALA A 56 18.69 11.62 -19.04
CA ALA A 56 19.37 12.92 -19.02
C ALA A 56 20.84 12.82 -19.43
N LYS A 57 21.56 11.79 -18.94
CA LYS A 57 22.94 11.53 -19.35
C LYS A 57 23.07 11.23 -20.84
N LYS A 58 22.09 10.51 -21.42
CA LYS A 58 22.10 10.19 -22.85
C LYS A 58 21.88 11.45 -23.72
N SER A 59 21.04 12.39 -23.29
CA SER A 59 20.86 13.67 -23.99
C SER A 59 22.09 14.59 -23.94
N GLU A 60 22.91 14.53 -22.89
CA GLU A 60 24.18 15.28 -22.83
C GLU A 60 25.30 14.65 -23.68
N ALA A 61 25.22 13.35 -23.97
CA ALA A 61 26.24 12.60 -24.68
C ALA A 61 26.03 12.54 -26.21
N GLU A 62 24.90 13.00 -26.73
CA GLU A 62 24.69 13.19 -28.16
C GLU A 62 25.42 14.47 -28.61
N PRO A 63 26.52 14.39 -29.38
CA PRO A 63 27.07 15.58 -30.00
C PRO A 63 26.05 16.09 -31.03
N HIS A 64 25.64 17.35 -30.88
CA HIS A 64 24.83 18.04 -31.87
C HIS A 64 25.56 17.98 -33.23
N HIS A 65 25.06 17.12 -34.14
CA HIS A 65 25.31 17.22 -35.58
C HIS A 65 24.37 18.26 -36.20
#